data_AF-A0A6P0XR83-F1
#
_entry.id   AF-A0A6P0XR83-F1
#
_cell.length_a   1.000
_cell.length_b   1.000
_cell.length_c   1.000
_cell.angle_alpha   90.00
_cell.angle_beta   90.00
_cell.angle_gamma   90.00
#
_symmetry.space_group_name_H-M   'P 1'
#
loop_
_entity.id
_entity.type
_entity.pdbx_description
1 polymer ?
#
loop_
_entity_poly.entity_id
_entity_poly.type
_entity_poly.pdbx_seq_one_letter_code
_entity_poly.pdbx_strand_id
1 'polypeptide(L)'
;EQVLIDENLLLRPGEYNQFCLGRSDRACLEGILTERGRYINEGYLDQLIKRKAIAYQQQLESLEELPIYSDTIDFISQVAQANLKMAVVSGALRSEVELVLNKTNLIDFFKTIIAGDDVKASKPKPDAYLLAVNILNQQYPDMDLQPSECLAIEDTFAGIEAAKLAGISVVGVAHTYPFHMLQRLANWCVDYLSDLELDRIQKVYQQINS
;
A
#
# COMPACT_ATOMS: atom_id res chain seq x y z
N GLU A 1 16.38 -8.33 0.38
CA GLU A 1 17.31 -9.18 -0.39
C GLU A 1 17.94 -10.30 0.43
N GLN A 2 18.36 -10.07 1.69
CA GLN A 2 19.03 -11.08 2.52
C GLN A 2 18.32 -12.44 2.56
N VAL A 3 16.98 -12.46 2.69
CA VAL A 3 16.22 -13.73 2.67
C VAL A 3 16.42 -14.52 1.38
N LEU A 4 16.52 -13.87 0.21
CA LEU A 4 16.80 -14.57 -1.05
C LEU A 4 18.23 -15.09 -1.10
N ILE A 5 19.19 -14.31 -0.61
CA ILE A 5 20.62 -14.69 -0.56
C ILE A 5 20.80 -15.95 0.28
N ASP A 6 20.14 -16.03 1.44
CA ASP A 6 20.19 -17.21 2.30
C ASP A 6 19.58 -18.45 1.63
N GLU A 7 18.64 -18.26 0.69
CA GLU A 7 18.10 -19.32 -0.17
C GLU A 7 18.97 -19.58 -1.42
N ASN A 8 20.20 -19.07 -1.47
CA ASN A 8 21.11 -19.14 -2.62
C ASN A 8 20.49 -18.57 -3.91
N LEU A 9 19.73 -17.48 -3.78
CA LEU A 9 19.13 -16.76 -4.89
C LEU A 9 19.61 -15.31 -4.90
N LEU A 10 20.03 -14.85 -6.08
CA LEU A 10 20.26 -13.44 -6.35
C LEU A 10 19.05 -12.88 -7.10
N LEU A 11 18.60 -11.71 -6.67
CA LEU A 11 17.54 -10.96 -7.34
C LEU A 11 18.05 -10.50 -8.72
N ARG A 12 17.35 -10.89 -9.79
CA ARG A 12 17.68 -10.46 -11.16
C ARG A 12 17.16 -9.03 -11.40
N PRO A 13 17.77 -8.28 -12.34
CA PRO A 13 17.26 -6.97 -12.73
C PRO A 13 15.77 -7.04 -13.09
N GLY A 14 14.96 -6.17 -12.47
CA GLY A 14 13.52 -6.07 -12.73
C GLY A 14 12.62 -7.07 -11.97
N GLU A 15 13.15 -8.14 -11.38
CA GLU A 15 12.32 -9.13 -10.66
C GLU A 15 11.56 -8.51 -9.48
N TYR A 16 12.20 -7.61 -8.72
CA TYR A 16 11.52 -6.94 -7.61
C TYR A 16 10.34 -6.10 -8.09
N ASN A 17 10.49 -5.40 -9.22
CA ASN A 17 9.42 -4.60 -9.79
C ASN A 17 8.27 -5.49 -10.29
N GLN A 18 8.61 -6.64 -10.87
CA GLN A 18 7.64 -7.57 -11.43
C GLN A 18 6.82 -8.29 -10.35
N PHE A 19 7.49 -8.77 -9.29
CA PHE A 19 6.88 -9.68 -8.33
C PHE A 19 6.54 -9.04 -6.98
N CYS A 20 7.23 -7.96 -6.59
CA CYS A 20 7.20 -7.48 -5.21
C CYS A 20 6.60 -6.07 -5.07
N LEU A 21 6.90 -5.14 -5.97
CA LEU A 21 6.42 -3.76 -5.85
C LEU A 21 4.89 -3.68 -5.78
N GLY A 22 4.39 -3.10 -4.69
CA GLY A 22 2.97 -2.95 -4.40
C GLY A 22 2.25 -4.25 -4.02
N ARG A 23 2.95 -5.36 -3.85
CA ARG A 23 2.39 -6.68 -3.52
C ARG A 23 2.80 -7.14 -2.14
N SER A 24 2.20 -8.23 -1.66
CA SER A 24 2.55 -8.82 -0.38
C SER A 24 3.82 -9.66 -0.47
N ASP A 25 4.51 -9.80 0.67
CA ASP A 25 5.71 -10.65 0.75
C ASP A 25 5.43 -12.07 0.27
N ARG A 26 4.23 -12.59 0.56
CA ARG A 26 3.76 -13.89 0.06
C ARG A 26 3.77 -13.95 -1.46
N ALA A 27 3.11 -13.00 -2.13
CA ALA A 27 3.05 -12.97 -3.59
C ALA A 27 4.42 -12.72 -4.23
N CYS A 28 5.25 -11.87 -3.60
CA CYS A 28 6.63 -11.60 -4.02
C CYS A 28 7.49 -12.86 -3.99
N LEU A 29 7.55 -13.53 -2.83
CA LEU A 29 8.38 -14.72 -2.63
C LEU A 29 7.84 -15.91 -3.44
N GLU A 30 6.52 -16.09 -3.50
CA GLU A 30 5.90 -17.14 -4.33
C GLU A 30 6.24 -16.94 -5.81
N GLY A 31 6.09 -15.72 -6.32
CA GLY A 31 6.40 -15.38 -7.71
C GLY A 31 7.87 -15.62 -8.06
N ILE A 32 8.79 -15.11 -7.24
CA ILE A 32 10.24 -15.31 -7.45
C ILE A 32 10.58 -16.80 -7.38
N LEU A 33 10.15 -17.52 -6.35
CA LEU A 33 10.50 -18.93 -6.18
C LEU A 33 9.94 -19.81 -7.30
N THR A 34 8.73 -19.53 -7.76
CA THR A 34 8.09 -20.24 -8.89
C THR A 34 8.86 -20.01 -10.18
N GLU A 35 9.24 -18.75 -10.46
CA GLU A 35 10.07 -18.39 -11.63
C GLU A 35 11.44 -19.08 -11.60
N ARG A 36 11.94 -19.44 -10.41
CA ARG A 36 13.17 -20.21 -10.22
C ARG A 36 12.97 -21.73 -10.19
N GLY A 37 11.76 -22.22 -10.46
CA GLY A 37 11.44 -23.65 -10.46
C GLY A 37 11.58 -24.31 -9.08
N ARG A 38 11.43 -23.54 -7.99
CA ARG A 38 11.48 -24.08 -6.63
C ARG A 38 10.16 -24.71 -6.27
N TYR A 39 10.22 -25.79 -5.49
CA TYR A 39 9.04 -26.35 -4.85
C TYR A 39 8.62 -25.46 -3.68
N ILE A 40 7.37 -25.03 -3.68
CA ILE A 40 6.81 -24.12 -2.67
C ILE A 40 5.72 -24.86 -1.91
N ASN A 41 5.76 -24.76 -0.59
CA ASN A 41 4.64 -25.10 0.26
C ASN A 41 4.40 -23.97 1.27
N GLU A 42 3.19 -23.90 1.80
CA GLU A 42 2.73 -22.85 2.71
C GLU A 42 3.69 -22.67 3.91
N GLY A 43 4.06 -23.76 4.58
CA GLY A 43 4.92 -23.69 5.76
C GLY A 43 6.33 -23.16 5.47
N TYR A 44 6.89 -23.47 4.30
CA TYR A 44 8.18 -22.92 3.87
C TYR A 44 8.07 -21.43 3.56
N LEU A 45 7.01 -21.01 2.87
CA LEU A 45 6.76 -19.60 2.55
C LEU A 45 6.57 -18.76 3.81
N ASP A 46 5.82 -19.28 4.79
CA ASP A 46 5.63 -18.65 6.10
C ASP A 46 6.95 -18.43 6.84
N GLN A 47 7.88 -19.39 6.76
CA GLN A 47 9.20 -19.26 7.37
C GLN A 47 10.02 -18.14 6.74
N LEU A 48 9.99 -18.00 5.41
CA LEU A 48 10.71 -16.94 4.70
C LEU A 48 10.12 -15.56 5.01
N ILE A 49 8.80 -15.44 5.01
CA ILE A 49 8.09 -14.20 5.38
C ILE A 49 8.45 -13.82 6.82
N LYS A 50 8.41 -14.76 7.77
CA LYS A 50 8.77 -14.51 9.17
C LYS A 50 10.22 -14.05 9.31
N ARG A 51 11.17 -14.68 8.61
CA ARG A 51 12.58 -14.26 8.61
C ARG A 51 12.75 -12.85 8.06
N LYS A 52 12.07 -12.52 6.97
CA LYS A 52 12.07 -11.16 6.40
C LYS A 52 11.50 -10.14 7.39
N ALA A 53 10.36 -10.45 8.01
CA ALA A 53 9.70 -9.57 8.97
C ALA A 53 10.60 -9.26 10.19
N ILE A 54 11.27 -10.28 10.74
CA ILE A 54 12.22 -10.11 11.85
C ILE A 54 13.40 -9.22 11.43
N ALA A 55 13.98 -9.47 10.25
CA ALA A 55 15.10 -8.67 9.73
C ALA A 55 14.68 -7.22 9.47
N TYR A 56 13.48 -7.00 8.92
CA TYR A 56 12.93 -5.68 8.68
C TYR A 56 12.68 -4.93 9.99
N GLN A 57 12.08 -5.58 10.99
CA GLN A 57 11.88 -5.00 12.32
C GLN A 57 13.21 -4.56 12.96
N GLN A 58 14.22 -5.43 12.95
CA GLN A 58 15.55 -5.10 13.48
C GLN A 58 16.18 -3.92 12.75
N GLN A 59 16.04 -3.87 11.42
CA GLN A 59 16.52 -2.74 10.62
C GLN A 59 15.79 -1.45 11.01
N LEU A 60 14.46 -1.46 11.12
CA LEU A 60 13.70 -0.27 11.51
C LEU A 60 14.05 0.18 12.92
N GLU A 61 14.19 -0.73 13.89
CA GLU A 61 14.58 -0.42 15.27
C GLU A 61 15.95 0.25 15.36
N SER A 62 16.88 -0.10 14.46
CA SER A 62 18.22 0.50 14.38
C SER A 62 18.25 1.94 13.83
N LEU A 63 17.17 2.39 13.19
CA LEU A 63 17.06 3.75 12.66
C LEU A 63 16.57 4.70 13.76
N GLU A 64 17.30 5.80 13.96
CA GLU A 64 16.88 6.90 14.84
C GLU A 64 15.61 7.57 14.30
N GLU A 65 15.59 7.88 13.00
CA GLU A 65 14.44 8.45 12.30
C GLU A 65 14.11 7.63 11.05
N LEU A 66 12.82 7.49 10.75
CA LEU A 66 12.36 6.83 9.53
C LEU A 66 12.39 7.83 8.36
N PRO A 67 12.80 7.40 7.15
CA PRO A 67 12.84 8.25 5.98
C PRO A 67 11.43 8.48 5.44
N ILE A 68 10.72 9.43 6.04
CA ILE A 68 9.34 9.78 5.68
C ILE A 68 9.33 11.14 5.05
N TYR A 69 8.57 11.27 3.97
CA TYR A 69 8.36 12.54 3.33
C TYR A 69 7.52 13.44 4.25
N SER A 70 8.04 14.63 4.57
CA SER A 70 7.38 15.56 5.48
C SER A 70 5.97 15.93 5.03
N ASP A 71 5.76 16.03 3.72
CA ASP A 71 4.46 16.30 3.10
C ASP A 71 3.41 15.20 3.39
N THR A 72 3.82 13.97 3.68
CA THR A 72 2.93 12.86 4.06
C THR A 72 2.26 13.14 5.40
N ILE A 73 3.03 13.59 6.40
CA ILE A 73 2.52 13.88 7.74
C ILE A 73 1.55 15.07 7.67
N ASP A 74 1.95 16.13 6.96
CA ASP A 74 1.13 17.33 6.78
C ASP A 74 -0.20 16.99 6.08
N PHE A 75 -0.14 16.19 5.01
CA PHE A 75 -1.32 15.78 4.27
C PHE A 75 -2.28 14.93 5.13
N ILE A 76 -1.78 13.94 5.88
CA ILE A 76 -2.61 13.13 6.79
C ILE A 76 -3.29 14.02 7.84
N SER A 77 -2.56 15.00 8.39
CA SER A 77 -3.13 15.96 9.35
C SER A 77 -4.24 16.80 8.72
N GLN A 78 -4.07 17.29 7.49
CA GLN A 78 -5.11 18.04 6.77
C GLN A 78 -6.37 17.18 6.52
N VAL A 79 -6.19 15.94 6.07
CA VAL A 79 -7.31 14.99 5.84
C VAL A 79 -8.08 14.75 7.14
N ALA A 80 -7.37 14.58 8.26
CA ALA A 80 -7.99 14.40 9.57
C ALA A 80 -8.78 15.64 10.04
N GLN A 81 -8.22 16.83 9.85
CA GLN A 81 -8.89 18.11 10.19
C GLN A 81 -10.15 18.33 9.34
N ALA A 82 -10.17 17.82 8.11
CA ALA A 82 -11.34 17.82 7.24
C ALA A 82 -12.39 16.75 7.61
N ASN A 83 -12.19 15.99 8.70
CA ASN A 83 -13.07 14.93 9.19
C ASN A 83 -13.27 13.74 8.22
N LEU A 84 -12.41 13.62 7.20
CA LEU A 84 -12.42 12.49 6.27
C LEU A 84 -11.94 11.21 6.96
N LYS A 85 -12.53 10.08 6.59
CA LYS A 85 -12.13 8.77 7.14
C LYS A 85 -10.97 8.22 6.33
N MET A 86 -9.99 7.69 7.04
CA MET A 86 -8.76 7.16 6.45
C MET A 86 -8.60 5.69 6.77
N ALA A 87 -8.08 4.95 5.80
CA ALA A 87 -7.66 3.58 5.97
C ALA A 87 -6.28 3.40 5.33
N VAL A 88 -5.43 2.57 5.95
CA VAL A 88 -4.21 2.08 5.30
C VAL A 88 -4.53 0.81 4.53
N VAL A 89 -4.07 0.72 3.29
CA VAL A 89 -4.18 -0.50 2.46
C VAL A 89 -2.79 -0.85 1.93
N SER A 90 -2.12 -1.78 2.59
CA SER A 90 -0.72 -2.14 2.34
C SER A 90 -0.53 -3.61 1.99
N GLY A 91 0.50 -3.91 1.19
CA GLY A 91 0.97 -5.28 0.99
C GLY A 91 1.90 -5.79 2.10
N ALA A 92 2.42 -4.89 2.95
CA ALA A 92 3.28 -5.25 4.07
C ALA A 92 2.50 -5.99 5.17
N LEU A 93 3.20 -6.72 6.04
CA LEU A 93 2.55 -7.38 7.17
C LEU A 93 2.00 -6.36 8.16
N ARG A 94 0.93 -6.71 8.87
CA ARG A 94 0.32 -5.84 9.88
C ARG A 94 1.33 -5.32 10.90
N SER A 95 2.20 -6.21 11.40
CA SER A 95 3.24 -5.84 12.37
C SER A 95 4.21 -4.79 11.81
N GLU A 96 4.52 -4.84 10.52
CA GLU A 96 5.41 -3.87 9.85
C GLU A 96 4.70 -2.53 9.66
N VAL A 97 3.43 -2.54 9.26
CA VAL A 97 2.61 -1.33 9.10
C VAL A 97 2.44 -0.63 10.45
N GLU A 98 2.03 -1.36 11.48
CA GLU A 98 1.84 -0.80 12.82
C GLU A 98 3.15 -0.28 13.41
N LEU A 99 4.28 -0.96 13.19
CA LEU A 99 5.58 -0.48 13.63
C LEU A 99 5.95 0.87 13.00
N VAL A 100 5.75 1.02 11.68
CA VAL A 100 5.99 2.30 10.98
C VAL A 100 5.02 3.37 11.48
N LEU A 101 3.73 3.09 11.60
CA LEU A 101 2.76 4.08 12.07
C LEU A 101 3.00 4.52 13.52
N ASN A 102 3.46 3.61 14.40
CA ASN A 102 3.81 3.96 15.78
C ASN A 102 5.08 4.82 15.86
N LYS A 103 6.15 4.44 15.14
CA LYS A 103 7.40 5.23 15.11
C LYS A 103 7.22 6.66 14.59
N THR A 104 6.12 6.90 13.90
CA THR A 104 5.84 8.16 13.18
C THR A 104 4.73 8.95 13.82
N ASN A 105 4.17 8.44 14.92
CA ASN A 105 3.01 9.01 15.61
C ASN A 105 1.79 9.18 14.69
N LEU A 106 1.67 8.31 13.67
CA LEU A 106 0.57 8.32 12.71
C LEU A 106 -0.53 7.30 13.02
N ILE A 107 -0.30 6.38 13.95
CA ILE A 107 -1.22 5.26 14.24
C ILE A 107 -2.64 5.74 14.60
N ASP A 108 -2.76 6.84 15.34
CA ASP A 108 -4.06 7.36 15.81
C ASP A 108 -4.93 7.93 14.67
N PHE A 109 -4.34 8.24 13.52
CA PHE A 109 -5.07 8.71 12.34
C PHE A 109 -5.76 7.56 11.59
N PHE A 110 -5.30 6.32 11.77
CA PHE A 110 -5.75 5.17 10.99
C PHE A 110 -6.44 4.13 11.87
N LYS A 111 -7.76 4.30 12.07
CA LYS A 111 -8.59 3.31 12.76
C LYS A 111 -8.84 2.04 11.94
N THR A 112 -8.59 2.10 10.64
CA THR A 112 -8.69 0.96 9.72
C THR A 112 -7.34 0.74 9.05
N ILE A 113 -6.80 -0.46 9.21
CA ILE A 113 -5.57 -0.92 8.56
C ILE A 113 -5.91 -2.24 7.90
N ILE A 114 -5.69 -2.34 6.59
CA ILE A 114 -5.68 -3.59 5.83
C ILE A 114 -4.24 -3.85 5.40
N ALA A 115 -3.65 -4.89 5.97
CA ALA A 115 -2.31 -5.36 5.70
C ALA A 115 -2.31 -6.56 4.76
N GLY A 116 -1.13 -6.94 4.28
CA GLY A 116 -0.96 -8.03 3.31
C GLY A 116 -1.34 -9.41 3.84
N ASP A 117 -1.36 -9.59 5.16
CA ASP A 117 -1.79 -10.79 5.86
C ASP A 117 -3.29 -10.82 6.20
N ASP A 118 -4.03 -9.72 5.97
CA ASP A 118 -5.50 -9.68 6.13
C ASP A 118 -6.24 -10.22 4.90
N VAL A 119 -5.56 -10.34 3.75
CA VAL A 119 -6.16 -10.78 2.48
C VAL A 119 -5.42 -11.97 1.88
N LYS A 120 -6.17 -12.89 1.27
CA LYS A 120 -5.58 -14.02 0.53
C LYS A 120 -4.97 -13.60 -0.80
N ALA A 121 -5.65 -12.69 -1.50
CA ALA A 121 -5.27 -12.25 -2.83
C ALA A 121 -4.55 -10.91 -2.75
N SER A 122 -3.29 -10.88 -3.19
CA SER A 122 -2.49 -9.65 -3.20
C SER A 122 -2.86 -8.74 -4.36
N LYS A 123 -2.54 -7.44 -4.23
CA LYS A 123 -2.55 -6.48 -5.33
C LYS A 123 -1.83 -7.09 -6.56
N PRO A 124 -2.38 -7.00 -7.78
CA PRO A 124 -3.41 -6.06 -8.24
C PRO A 124 -4.86 -6.50 -7.97
N LYS A 125 -5.11 -7.55 -7.18
CA LYS A 125 -6.48 -7.91 -6.82
C LYS A 125 -7.12 -6.84 -5.92
N PRO A 126 -8.42 -6.53 -6.09
CA PRO A 126 -9.08 -5.41 -5.41
C PRO A 126 -9.44 -5.71 -3.95
N ASP A 127 -9.25 -6.95 -3.49
CA ASP A 127 -9.72 -7.49 -2.22
C ASP A 127 -9.37 -6.59 -1.02
N ALA A 128 -8.14 -6.08 -0.95
CA ALA A 128 -7.70 -5.24 0.16
C ALA A 128 -8.45 -3.90 0.23
N TYR A 129 -8.77 -3.30 -0.93
CA TYR A 129 -9.55 -2.07 -1.00
C TYR A 129 -11.02 -2.30 -0.69
N LEU A 130 -11.61 -3.37 -1.23
CA LEU A 130 -13.00 -3.73 -0.94
C LEU A 130 -13.19 -4.05 0.55
N LEU A 131 -12.21 -4.73 1.16
CA LEU A 131 -12.20 -4.97 2.59
C LEU A 131 -12.09 -3.66 3.38
N ALA A 132 -11.24 -2.73 2.97
CA ALA A 132 -11.12 -1.42 3.61
C ALA A 132 -12.45 -0.65 3.61
N VAL A 133 -13.14 -0.57 2.47
CA VAL A 133 -14.47 0.08 2.37
C VAL A 133 -15.49 -0.60 3.28
N ASN A 134 -15.52 -1.93 3.28
CA ASN A 134 -16.43 -2.68 4.15
C ASN A 134 -16.16 -2.42 5.64
N ILE A 135 -14.90 -2.42 6.09
CA ILE A 135 -14.56 -2.12 7.49
C ILE A 135 -14.90 -0.66 7.84
N LEU A 136 -14.65 0.28 6.94
CA LEU A 136 -15.04 1.68 7.14
C LEU A 136 -16.55 1.81 7.34
N ASN A 137 -17.37 1.13 6.54
CA ASN A 137 -18.83 1.12 6.72
C ASN A 137 -19.27 0.45 8.02
N GLN A 138 -18.55 -0.57 8.50
CA GLN A 138 -18.83 -1.16 9.81
C GLN A 138 -18.48 -0.20 10.97
N GLN A 139 -17.40 0.56 10.85
CA GLN A 139 -16.99 1.56 11.84
C GLN A 139 -17.86 2.81 11.82
N TYR A 140 -18.37 3.18 10.64
CA TYR A 140 -19.14 4.40 10.38
C TYR A 140 -20.42 4.06 9.59
N PRO A 141 -21.40 3.39 10.22
CA PRO A 141 -22.58 2.85 9.53
C PRO A 141 -23.46 3.91 8.86
N ASP A 142 -23.40 5.16 9.33
CA ASP A 142 -24.17 6.26 8.75
C ASP A 142 -23.62 6.75 7.40
N MET A 143 -22.40 6.34 7.01
CA MET A 143 -21.77 6.80 5.77
C MET A 143 -22.22 6.02 4.53
N ASP A 144 -22.50 4.72 4.66
CA ASP A 144 -22.87 3.81 3.55
C ASP A 144 -21.98 3.97 2.29
N LEU A 145 -20.66 4.07 2.50
CA LEU A 145 -19.67 4.37 1.46
C LEU A 145 -19.73 3.36 0.32
N GLN A 146 -19.83 3.87 -0.90
CA GLN A 146 -19.51 3.12 -2.10
C GLN A 146 -18.02 3.26 -2.45
N PRO A 147 -17.40 2.27 -3.12
CA PRO A 147 -16.02 2.41 -3.58
C PRO A 147 -15.80 3.65 -4.48
N SER A 148 -16.81 4.02 -5.27
CA SER A 148 -16.83 5.24 -6.09
C SER A 148 -17.00 6.52 -5.29
N GLU A 149 -16.98 6.48 -3.95
CA GLU A 149 -16.92 7.64 -3.05
C GLU A 149 -15.59 7.69 -2.27
N CYS A 150 -14.69 6.74 -2.54
CA CYS A 150 -13.37 6.66 -1.95
C CYS A 150 -12.28 7.11 -2.93
N LEU A 151 -11.17 7.59 -2.37
CA LEU A 151 -9.97 7.96 -3.10
C LEU A 151 -8.78 7.15 -2.58
N ALA A 152 -8.09 6.46 -3.47
CA ALA A 152 -6.82 5.80 -3.18
C ALA A 152 -5.64 6.71 -3.55
N ILE A 153 -4.64 6.74 -2.69
CA ILE A 153 -3.34 7.38 -2.95
C ILE A 153 -2.34 6.25 -3.12
N GLU A 154 -1.71 6.18 -4.29
CA GLU A 154 -0.84 5.07 -4.68
C GLU A 154 0.36 5.56 -5.47
N ASP A 155 1.47 4.84 -5.34
CA ASP A 155 2.70 5.09 -6.10
C ASP A 155 3.13 3.87 -6.93
N THR A 156 2.40 2.74 -6.83
CA THR A 156 2.72 1.50 -7.53
C THR A 156 1.68 1.11 -8.58
N PHE A 157 2.12 0.50 -9.69
CA PHE A 157 1.19 0.00 -10.72
C PHE A 157 0.19 -1.03 -10.17
N ALA A 158 0.65 -1.97 -9.34
CA ALA A 158 -0.21 -3.00 -8.75
C ALA A 158 -1.27 -2.39 -7.82
N GLY A 159 -0.90 -1.38 -7.04
CA GLY A 159 -1.84 -0.67 -6.17
C GLY A 159 -2.86 0.16 -6.95
N ILE A 160 -2.42 0.90 -7.97
CA ILE A 160 -3.33 1.65 -8.86
C ILE A 160 -4.33 0.71 -9.52
N GLU A 161 -3.87 -0.43 -10.06
CA GLU A 161 -4.73 -1.42 -10.69
C GLU A 161 -5.74 -2.01 -9.69
N ALA A 162 -5.30 -2.37 -8.49
CA ALA A 162 -6.17 -2.91 -7.44
C ALA A 162 -7.27 -1.93 -7.01
N ALA A 163 -6.93 -0.66 -6.80
CA ALA A 163 -7.90 0.37 -6.43
C ALA A 163 -8.92 0.58 -7.55
N LYS A 164 -8.47 0.67 -8.81
CA LYS A 164 -9.38 0.85 -9.95
C LYS A 164 -10.30 -0.34 -10.16
N LEU A 165 -9.80 -1.57 -9.99
CA LEU A 165 -10.63 -2.78 -10.03
C LEU A 165 -11.65 -2.84 -8.89
N ALA A 166 -11.38 -2.18 -7.75
CA ALA A 166 -12.33 -2.02 -6.67
C ALA A 166 -13.39 -0.93 -6.95
N GLY A 167 -13.27 -0.16 -8.05
CA GLY A 167 -14.13 0.97 -8.36
C GLY A 167 -13.74 2.27 -7.64
N ILE A 168 -12.53 2.35 -7.11
CA ILE A 168 -12.01 3.50 -6.36
C ILE A 168 -11.19 4.39 -7.30
N SER A 169 -11.40 5.71 -7.22
CA SER A 169 -10.58 6.68 -7.96
C SER A 169 -9.17 6.73 -7.39
N VAL A 170 -8.16 6.95 -8.22
CA VAL A 170 -6.76 6.88 -7.81
C VAL A 170 -5.99 8.14 -8.12
N VAL A 171 -5.27 8.64 -7.12
CA VAL A 171 -4.18 9.60 -7.27
C VAL A 171 -2.86 8.84 -7.30
N GLY A 172 -2.12 9.00 -8.40
CA GLY A 172 -0.75 8.52 -8.49
C GLY A 172 0.24 9.54 -7.90
N VAL A 173 1.10 9.15 -6.97
CA VAL A 173 2.19 9.99 -6.45
C VAL A 173 3.51 9.47 -6.98
N ALA A 174 4.33 10.32 -7.60
CA ALA A 174 5.53 9.93 -8.35
C ALA A 174 6.74 9.52 -7.47
N HIS A 175 6.53 8.78 -6.37
CA HIS A 175 7.58 8.31 -5.47
C HIS A 175 8.31 7.06 -5.98
N THR A 176 7.57 6.07 -6.49
CA THR A 176 8.16 4.81 -6.99
C THR A 176 8.44 4.85 -8.50
N TYR A 177 7.57 5.49 -9.29
CA TYR A 177 7.70 5.61 -10.74
C TYR A 177 7.63 7.08 -11.18
N PRO A 178 8.35 7.45 -12.26
CA PRO A 178 8.17 8.73 -12.93
C PRO A 178 6.70 9.07 -13.20
N PHE A 179 6.34 10.34 -12.97
CA PHE A 179 5.00 10.89 -13.17
C PHE A 179 4.33 10.40 -14.47
N HIS A 180 5.07 10.47 -15.58
CA HIS A 180 4.54 10.16 -16.90
C HIS A 180 4.12 8.69 -17.07
N MET A 181 4.60 7.78 -16.21
CA MET A 181 4.16 6.39 -16.20
C MET A 181 2.91 6.22 -15.36
N LEU A 182 2.84 6.85 -14.18
CA LEU A 182 1.67 6.78 -13.30
C LEU A 182 0.43 7.43 -13.93
N GLN A 183 0.60 8.57 -14.61
CA GLN A 183 -0.53 9.32 -15.21
C GLN A 183 -1.31 8.52 -16.26
N ARG A 184 -0.71 7.45 -16.80
CA ARG A 184 -1.35 6.58 -17.79
C ARG A 184 -2.32 5.59 -17.15
N LEU A 185 -2.20 5.39 -15.84
CA LEU A 185 -2.93 4.37 -15.09
C LEU A 185 -3.85 4.98 -14.04
N ALA A 186 -3.41 6.02 -13.32
CA ALA A 186 -4.20 6.71 -12.31
C ALA A 186 -5.25 7.66 -12.93
N ASN A 187 -6.19 8.15 -12.12
CA ASN A 187 -7.17 9.15 -12.56
C ASN A 187 -6.52 10.54 -12.72
N TRP A 188 -5.59 10.86 -11.80
CA TRP A 188 -4.65 11.96 -11.95
C TRP A 188 -3.35 11.66 -11.19
N CYS A 189 -2.31 12.46 -11.43
CA CYS A 189 -1.02 12.31 -10.79
C CYS A 189 -0.49 13.62 -10.24
N VAL A 190 0.38 13.48 -9.24
CA VAL A 190 1.17 14.55 -8.63
C VAL A 190 2.61 14.09 -8.45
N ASP A 191 3.54 15.05 -8.41
CA ASP A 191 4.93 14.76 -8.08
C ASP A 191 5.11 14.60 -6.56
N TYR A 192 4.42 15.43 -5.78
CA TYR A 192 4.47 15.44 -4.31
C TYR A 192 3.08 15.38 -3.69
N LEU A 193 2.95 14.86 -2.47
CA LEU A 193 1.67 14.86 -1.75
C LEU A 193 1.21 16.27 -1.40
N SER A 194 2.15 17.20 -1.21
CA SER A 194 1.85 18.62 -1.00
C SER A 194 1.12 19.28 -2.17
N ASP A 195 1.17 18.70 -3.37
CA ASP A 195 0.41 19.19 -4.54
C ASP A 195 -1.09 18.80 -4.47
N LEU A 196 -1.47 17.94 -3.52
CA LEU A 196 -2.85 17.52 -3.28
C LEU A 196 -3.55 18.44 -2.30
N GLU A 197 -4.09 19.54 -2.81
CA GLU A 197 -5.03 20.38 -2.06
C GLU A 197 -6.39 19.67 -1.94
N LEU A 198 -6.93 19.57 -0.72
CA LEU A 198 -8.24 18.92 -0.47
C LEU A 198 -9.38 19.53 -1.29
N ASP A 199 -9.38 20.85 -1.47
CA ASP A 199 -10.36 21.55 -2.33
C ASP A 199 -10.27 21.12 -3.79
N ARG A 200 -9.05 20.82 -4.26
CA ARG A 200 -8.80 20.32 -5.61
C ARG A 200 -9.22 18.86 -5.73
N ILE A 201 -8.97 18.05 -4.71
CA ILE A 201 -9.48 16.67 -4.64
C ILE A 201 -10.99 16.66 -4.79
N GLN A 202 -11.73 17.46 -4.01
CA GLN A 202 -13.19 17.50 -4.08
C GLN A 202 -13.71 17.90 -5.47
N LYS A 203 -13.09 18.92 -6.10
CA LYS A 203 -13.46 19.37 -7.45
C LYS A 203 -13.21 18.30 -8.51
N VAL A 204 -12.06 17.65 -8.47
CA VAL A 204 -11.73 16.57 -9.42
C VAL A 204 -12.63 15.36 -9.20
N TYR A 205 -12.95 15.05 -7.95
CA TYR A 205 -13.87 13.98 -7.59
C TYR A 205 -15.29 14.20 -8.15
N GLN A 206 -15.79 15.44 -8.05
CA GLN A 206 -17.08 15.82 -8.62
C GLN A 206 -17.09 15.73 -10.15
N GLN A 207 -15.98 16.07 -10.81
CA GLN A 207 -15.86 16.01 -12.28
C GLN A 207 -15.75 14.58 -12.83
N ILE A 208 -15.16 13.65 -12.10
CA ILE A 208 -15.04 12.25 -12.52
C ILE A 208 -16.35 11.49 -12.35
N ASN A 209 -17.15 11.85 -11.34
CA ASN A 209 -18.41 11.16 -11.00
C ASN A 209 -19.67 11.89 -11.50
N SER A 210 -19.54 12.93 -12.34
CA SER A 210 -20.65 13.59 -13.04
C SER A 210 -20.81 13.08 -14.47
#